data_AF-A0A2E1AL84-F1
#
_entry.id   AF-A0A2E1AL84-F1
#
_cell.length_a   1.000
_cell.length_b   1.000
_cell.length_c   1.000
_cell.angle_alpha   90.00
_cell.angle_beta   90.00
_cell.angle_gamma   90.00
#
_symmetry.space_group_name_H-M   'P 1'
#
loop_
_entity.id
_entity.type
_entity.pdbx_description
1 polymer ?
#
loop_
_entity_poly.entity_id
_entity_poly.type
_entity_poly.pdbx_seq_one_letter_code
_entity_poly.pdbx_strand_id
1 'polypeptide(L)'
;MGLIISMMLTGSVFAMDNVSVSGGTEDQLRELLARVLVGYGSPAQQAEILVAGVPDEAADIAIVPEGAVLLGSVRRTGPDMFGPGMGSGEGSVTEIFINGGDPAANYQTILDELSAMDSMEIIRSELNNPGGFNPSINGYGNLCQESMDRSINFDTSKMPSGETLTTIRVQSPLDAYMCTMDGQVPDVIDPMRDVIPSLTPPAGVSIDEGNSSGASYYGPQMVGISAHLVTDLPVSDVAAGYEAQLEAAGWTQTLSDSSELTSVTHWTTTDEKGDEWLGIFSLMPWPGDASDFMANISVMPAPQG
;
A
#
# COMPACT_ATOMS: atom_id res chain seq x y z
N MET A 1 3.13 22.07 26.95
CA MET A 1 1.79 22.68 26.93
C MET A 1 0.93 21.70 26.14
N GLY A 2 0.13 20.86 26.81
CA GLY A 2 -0.58 19.77 26.15
C GLY A 2 -1.78 20.33 25.38
N LEU A 3 -1.73 20.29 24.06
CA LEU A 3 -2.88 20.59 23.21
C LEU A 3 -3.80 19.37 23.27
N ILE A 4 -4.92 19.47 24.00
CA ILE A 4 -5.96 18.42 23.98
C ILE A 4 -6.75 18.63 22.68
N ILE A 5 -6.38 17.89 21.63
CA ILE A 5 -7.16 17.84 20.40
C ILE A 5 -8.26 16.79 20.61
N SER A 6 -9.48 17.23 20.93
CA SER A 6 -10.65 16.35 20.80
C SER A 6 -11.01 16.22 19.33
N MET A 7 -10.43 15.22 18.67
CA MET A 7 -10.87 14.80 17.35
C MET A 7 -12.06 13.86 17.49
N MET A 8 -13.25 14.34 17.11
CA MET A 8 -14.37 13.46 16.78
C MET A 8 -14.10 12.88 15.39
N LEU A 9 -13.37 11.76 15.34
CA LEU A 9 -13.22 10.98 14.13
C LEU A 9 -14.51 10.19 13.92
N THR A 10 -15.22 10.50 12.85
CA THR A 10 -16.47 9.86 12.46
C THR A 10 -16.20 8.42 12.02
N GLY A 11 -16.32 7.47 12.95
CA GLY A 11 -16.37 6.04 12.63
C GLY A 11 -15.64 5.12 13.60
N SER A 12 -14.55 5.59 14.21
CA SER A 12 -13.71 4.78 15.10
C SER A 12 -13.49 5.52 16.41
N VAL A 13 -14.06 5.00 17.51
CA VAL A 13 -13.81 5.51 18.85
C VAL A 13 -12.41 5.06 19.27
N PHE A 14 -11.40 5.89 19.01
CA PHE A 14 -10.11 5.73 19.66
C PHE A 14 -10.31 5.93 21.16
N ALA A 15 -9.73 5.04 21.97
CA ALA A 15 -9.39 5.43 23.32
C ALA A 15 -8.32 6.52 23.18
N MET A 16 -8.70 7.79 23.35
CA MET A 16 -7.78 8.94 23.21
C MET A 16 -6.57 8.85 24.14
N ASP A 17 -6.63 7.99 25.15
CA ASP A 17 -5.52 7.69 26.07
C ASP A 17 -4.31 7.03 25.39
N ASN A 18 -4.43 6.61 24.12
CA ASN A 18 -3.41 5.88 23.36
C ASN A 18 -2.67 6.70 22.29
N VAL A 19 -2.89 8.02 22.22
CA VAL A 19 -2.25 8.89 21.21
C VAL A 19 -1.39 9.98 21.87
N SER A 20 -0.11 10.03 21.53
CA SER A 20 0.78 11.16 21.85
C SER A 20 1.10 11.98 20.60
N VAL A 21 1.18 13.30 20.74
CA VAL A 21 1.57 14.23 19.65
C VAL A 21 2.67 15.16 20.15
N SER A 22 3.76 15.32 19.40
CA SER A 22 4.82 16.29 19.73
C SER A 22 5.48 16.92 18.51
N GLY A 23 6.07 18.12 18.66
CA GLY A 23 6.80 18.83 17.61
C GLY A 23 5.95 19.72 16.68
N GLY A 24 6.62 20.34 15.69
CA GLY A 24 6.03 21.02 14.53
C GLY A 24 5.09 22.21 14.75
N THR A 25 4.46 22.65 13.66
CA THR A 25 3.40 23.68 13.64
C THR A 25 2.01 23.03 13.50
N GLU A 26 0.95 23.81 13.74
CA GLU A 26 -0.44 23.34 13.54
C GLU A 26 -0.71 22.96 12.08
N ASP A 27 -0.17 23.72 11.13
CA ASP A 27 -0.36 23.45 9.69
C ASP A 27 0.28 22.12 9.30
N GLN A 28 1.50 21.84 9.77
CA GLN A 28 2.18 20.56 9.56
C GLN A 28 1.43 19.40 10.21
N LEU A 29 0.89 19.60 11.42
CA LEU A 29 0.07 18.59 12.08
C LEU A 29 -1.20 18.30 11.28
N ARG A 30 -1.89 19.33 10.80
CA ARG A 30 -3.11 19.18 9.99
C ARG A 30 -2.82 18.42 8.71
N GLU A 31 -1.71 18.74 8.04
CA GLU A 31 -1.27 18.07 6.83
C GLU A 31 -0.89 16.60 7.10
N LEU A 32 -0.10 16.34 8.14
CA LEU A 32 0.25 14.98 8.56
C LEU A 32 -1.00 14.16 8.87
N LEU A 33 -1.93 14.69 9.67
CA LEU A 33 -3.16 13.98 10.02
C LEU A 33 -4.04 13.70 8.80
N ALA A 34 -4.07 14.59 7.80
CA ALA A 34 -4.79 14.32 6.55
C ALA A 34 -4.23 13.10 5.80
N ARG A 35 -2.94 12.76 5.97
CA ARG A 35 -2.32 11.56 5.38
C ARG A 35 -2.53 10.32 6.24
N VAL A 36 -2.42 10.47 7.57
CA VAL A 36 -2.44 9.33 8.49
C VAL A 36 -3.86 8.78 8.70
N LEU A 37 -4.88 9.66 8.71
CA LEU A 37 -6.28 9.29 9.01
C LEU A 37 -6.92 8.29 8.05
N VAL A 38 -6.27 8.02 6.93
CA VAL A 38 -6.78 7.20 5.85
C VAL A 38 -6.61 5.69 6.10
N GLY A 39 -5.58 5.25 6.82
CA GLY A 39 -5.19 3.82 6.91
C GLY A 39 -5.33 3.16 8.28
N TYR A 40 -6.22 3.63 9.17
CA TYR A 40 -6.18 3.21 10.57
C TYR A 40 -6.67 1.78 10.83
N GLY A 41 -5.72 0.94 11.23
CA GLY A 41 -5.95 -0.41 11.75
C GLY A 41 -6.47 -0.47 13.20
N SER A 42 -6.53 -1.70 13.71
CA SER A 42 -7.18 -2.12 14.95
C SER A 42 -7.03 -1.15 16.15
N PRO A 43 -8.11 -0.90 16.93
CA PRO A 43 -8.12 0.02 18.07
C PRO A 43 -7.21 -0.38 19.26
N ALA A 44 -6.52 -1.53 19.18
CA ALA A 44 -5.66 -2.03 20.24
C ALA A 44 -4.22 -1.46 20.23
N GLN A 45 -3.88 -0.61 19.26
CA GLN A 45 -2.52 -0.09 19.09
C GLN A 45 -2.31 1.23 19.82
N GLN A 46 -1.14 1.40 20.43
CA GLN A 46 -0.65 2.71 20.87
C GLN A 46 -0.07 3.43 19.65
N ALA A 47 -0.35 4.73 19.53
CA ALA A 47 0.15 5.55 18.43
C ALA A 47 0.90 6.77 18.97
N GLU A 48 2.09 7.01 18.43
CA GLU A 48 2.89 8.21 18.66
C GLU A 48 3.01 8.97 17.35
N ILE A 49 2.61 10.25 17.36
CA ILE A 49 2.67 11.15 16.20
C ILE A 49 3.74 12.21 16.47
N LEU A 50 4.74 12.26 15.61
CA LEU A 50 5.85 13.22 15.70
C LEU A 50 5.77 14.16 14.52
N VAL A 51 5.42 15.43 14.75
CA VAL A 51 5.28 16.43 13.70
C VAL A 51 6.66 17.02 13.38
N ALA A 52 7.02 17.01 12.10
CA ALA A 52 8.34 17.38 11.59
C ALA A 52 9.48 16.59 12.27
N GLY A 53 9.22 15.36 12.68
CA GLY A 53 10.17 14.51 13.38
C GLY A 53 9.93 13.02 13.14
N VAL A 54 10.91 12.23 13.56
CA VAL A 54 10.91 10.77 13.50
C VAL A 54 11.40 10.18 14.84
N PRO A 55 11.00 8.96 15.21
CA PRO A 55 11.55 8.29 16.38
C PRO A 55 13.06 8.05 16.20
N ASP A 56 13.82 8.04 17.30
CA ASP A 56 15.28 7.88 17.27
C ASP A 56 15.71 6.59 16.54
N GLU A 57 14.96 5.50 16.69
CA GLU A 57 15.22 4.21 16.04
C GLU A 57 14.97 4.18 14.51
N ALA A 58 14.34 5.23 13.96
CA ALA A 58 14.10 5.40 12.53
C ALA A 58 14.81 6.64 11.97
N ALA A 59 15.63 7.33 12.78
CA ALA A 59 16.30 8.56 12.37
C ALA A 59 17.33 8.33 11.26
N ASP A 60 17.94 7.15 11.19
CA ASP A 60 18.92 6.78 10.18
C ASP A 60 18.31 6.53 8.79
N ILE A 61 17.00 6.33 8.71
CA ILE A 61 16.27 5.99 7.46
C ILE A 61 15.24 7.07 7.06
N ALA A 62 15.19 8.17 7.81
CA ALA A 62 14.38 9.35 7.52
C ALA A 62 15.04 10.23 6.44
N ILE A 63 15.22 9.67 5.25
CA ILE A 63 15.85 10.32 4.12
C ILE A 63 14.89 11.34 3.51
N VAL A 64 15.26 12.62 3.49
CA VAL A 64 14.45 13.70 2.93
C VAL A 64 15.12 14.22 1.66
N PRO A 65 14.59 13.88 0.46
CA PRO A 65 15.17 14.33 -0.80
C PRO A 65 15.18 15.86 -0.97
N GLU A 66 16.01 16.34 -1.89
CA GLU A 66 16.11 17.78 -2.18
C GLU A 66 14.76 18.36 -2.64
N GLY A 67 14.35 19.47 -2.03
CA GLY A 67 13.08 20.13 -2.35
C GLY A 67 11.85 19.47 -1.73
N ALA A 68 12.01 18.39 -0.97
CA ALA A 68 10.97 17.80 -0.16
C ALA A 68 11.05 18.29 1.31
N VAL A 69 9.98 18.05 2.06
CA VAL A 69 9.82 18.46 3.47
C VAL A 69 9.30 17.28 4.28
N LEU A 70 9.96 16.97 5.39
CA LEU A 70 9.46 16.02 6.38
C LEU A 70 8.21 16.60 7.06
N LEU A 71 7.05 15.99 6.83
CA LEU A 71 5.81 16.33 7.54
C LEU A 71 5.82 15.78 8.96
N GLY A 72 6.39 14.59 9.13
CA GLY A 72 6.49 13.91 10.41
C GLY A 72 6.41 12.41 10.26
N SER A 73 6.06 11.75 11.36
CA SER A 73 5.91 10.30 11.39
C SER A 73 4.84 9.85 12.36
N VAL A 74 4.40 8.60 12.16
CA VAL A 74 3.49 7.90 13.04
C VAL A 74 4.08 6.54 13.37
N ARG A 75 4.39 6.35 14.65
CA ARG A 75 4.81 5.07 15.19
C ARG A 75 3.62 4.40 15.84
N ARG A 76 3.34 3.17 15.44
CA ARG A 76 2.34 2.31 16.09
C ARG A 76 3.06 1.19 16.81
N THR A 77 2.63 0.88 18.02
CA THR A 77 3.13 -0.26 18.80
C THR A 77 1.97 -1.09 19.33
N GLY A 78 2.13 -2.40 19.35
CA GLY A 78 1.11 -3.28 19.91
C GLY A 78 1.39 -4.77 19.72
N PRO A 79 0.67 -5.61 20.46
CA PRO A 79 0.67 -7.06 20.22
C PRO A 79 -0.02 -7.37 18.89
N ASP A 80 0.43 -8.46 18.23
CA ASP A 80 -0.21 -9.04 17.05
C ASP A 80 -0.41 -8.05 15.88
N MET A 81 0.52 -7.10 15.69
CA MET A 81 0.50 -6.13 14.58
C MET A 81 0.39 -6.79 13.20
N PHE A 82 0.85 -8.02 13.08
CA PHE A 82 0.86 -8.81 11.85
C PHE A 82 -0.23 -9.90 11.84
N GLY A 83 -1.20 -9.83 12.75
CA GLY A 83 -2.32 -10.74 12.85
C GLY A 83 -2.04 -12.01 13.70
N PRO A 84 -3.10 -12.77 14.01
CA PRO A 84 -3.01 -13.92 14.88
C PRO A 84 -2.15 -15.02 14.26
N GLY A 85 -1.05 -15.38 14.93
CA GLY A 85 -0.18 -16.50 14.54
C GLY A 85 1.16 -16.11 13.89
N MET A 86 1.40 -14.82 13.63
CA MET A 86 2.68 -14.34 13.06
C MET A 86 3.72 -13.92 14.11
N GLY A 87 3.48 -14.25 15.39
CA GLY A 87 4.43 -14.06 16.50
C GLY A 87 3.81 -13.26 17.64
N SER A 88 3.96 -13.75 18.87
CA SER A 88 3.42 -13.11 20.09
C SER A 88 4.29 -11.96 20.62
N GLY A 89 5.04 -11.30 19.74
CA GLY A 89 5.97 -10.23 20.10
C GLY A 89 5.32 -8.86 20.06
N GLU A 90 5.85 -7.92 20.85
CA GLU A 90 5.55 -6.50 20.65
C GLU A 90 6.18 -6.06 19.32
N GLY A 91 5.33 -5.65 18.38
CA GLY A 91 5.73 -5.11 17.10
C GLY A 91 5.56 -3.60 17.04
N SER A 92 6.30 -2.98 16.14
CA SER A 92 6.24 -1.57 15.82
C SER A 92 6.25 -1.35 14.31
N VAL A 93 5.47 -0.37 13.87
CA VAL A 93 5.47 0.13 12.49
C VAL A 93 5.60 1.63 12.58
N THR A 94 6.63 2.19 11.96
CA THR A 94 6.84 3.62 11.84
C THR A 94 6.62 4.02 10.39
N GLU A 95 5.66 4.93 10.16
CA GLU A 95 5.43 5.54 8.85
C GLU A 95 5.97 6.97 8.89
N ILE A 96 6.83 7.31 7.94
CA ILE A 96 7.45 8.62 7.78
C ILE A 96 6.86 9.25 6.52
N PHE A 97 6.36 10.48 6.64
CA PHE A 97 5.68 11.18 5.57
C PHE A 97 6.50 12.39 5.12
N ILE A 98 6.81 12.43 3.83
CA ILE A 98 7.61 13.48 3.20
C ILE A 98 6.82 14.05 2.02
N ASN A 99 6.66 15.38 1.98
CA ASN A 99 5.91 16.06 0.92
C ASN A 99 6.82 16.91 0.02
N GLY A 100 6.53 16.94 -1.26
CA GLY A 100 7.25 17.74 -2.26
C GLY A 100 8.37 16.99 -2.98
N GLY A 101 9.14 17.71 -3.79
CA GLY A 101 10.14 17.14 -4.69
C GLY A 101 9.54 16.50 -5.95
N ASP A 102 10.42 16.00 -6.81
CA ASP A 102 10.04 15.22 -7.99
C ASP A 102 9.89 13.75 -7.59
N PRO A 103 8.77 13.08 -7.92
CA PRO A 103 8.53 11.72 -7.48
C PRO A 103 9.61 10.70 -7.87
N ALA A 104 10.11 10.78 -9.10
CA ALA A 104 11.11 9.84 -9.60
C ALA A 104 12.49 10.13 -8.98
N ALA A 105 12.84 11.41 -8.84
CA ALA A 105 14.07 11.81 -8.16
C ALA A 105 14.06 11.39 -6.67
N ASN A 106 12.95 11.62 -5.95
CA ASN A 106 12.79 11.22 -4.56
C ASN A 106 12.99 9.72 -4.38
N TYR A 107 12.32 8.91 -5.22
CA TYR A 107 12.47 7.46 -5.21
C TYR A 107 13.93 7.03 -5.38
N GLN A 108 14.61 7.58 -6.40
CA GLN A 108 15.99 7.22 -6.68
C GLN A 108 16.93 7.63 -5.54
N THR A 109 16.75 8.83 -4.97
CA THR A 109 17.55 9.29 -3.82
C THR A 109 17.39 8.35 -2.62
N ILE A 110 16.16 7.97 -2.28
CA ILE A 110 15.91 7.08 -1.14
C ILE A 110 16.50 5.69 -1.40
N LEU A 111 16.31 5.16 -2.61
CA LEU A 111 16.89 3.88 -2.99
C LEU A 111 18.42 3.91 -2.88
N ASP A 112 19.07 4.94 -3.42
CA ASP A 112 20.53 5.08 -3.41
C ASP A 112 21.06 5.20 -1.97
N GLU A 113 20.42 6.04 -1.13
CA GLU A 113 20.85 6.26 0.25
C GLU A 113 20.65 5.02 1.13
N LEU A 114 19.48 4.35 1.04
CA LEU A 114 19.24 3.12 1.79
C LEU A 114 20.15 1.97 1.32
N SER A 115 20.41 1.85 0.02
CA SER A 115 21.28 0.81 -0.54
C SER A 115 22.75 1.03 -0.20
N ALA A 116 23.16 2.26 0.12
CA ALA A 116 24.51 2.57 0.56
C ALA A 116 24.76 2.25 2.04
N MET A 117 23.74 1.87 2.81
CA MET A 117 23.91 1.48 4.21
C MET A 117 24.47 0.07 4.28
N ASP A 118 25.63 -0.10 4.95
CA ASP A 118 26.36 -1.36 5.07
C ASP A 118 25.53 -2.55 5.61
N SER A 119 24.41 -2.29 6.28
CA SER A 119 23.52 -3.31 6.85
C SER A 119 22.28 -3.61 6.01
N MET A 120 22.12 -3.02 4.83
CA MET A 120 20.90 -3.18 4.03
C MET A 120 21.16 -4.11 2.86
N GLU A 121 20.45 -5.24 2.85
CA GLU A 121 20.37 -6.11 1.69
C GLU A 121 19.16 -5.70 0.84
N ILE A 122 19.41 -5.46 -0.44
CA ILE A 122 18.36 -5.26 -1.42
C ILE A 122 17.71 -6.61 -1.72
N ILE A 123 16.75 -7.00 -0.90
CA ILE A 123 15.88 -8.14 -1.20
C ILE A 123 14.83 -7.64 -2.20
N ARG A 124 15.24 -7.61 -3.48
CA ARG A 124 14.42 -7.31 -4.67
C ARG A 124 13.92 -5.86 -4.78
N SER A 125 14.79 -4.97 -5.27
CA SER A 125 14.42 -3.63 -5.78
C SER A 125 13.68 -3.67 -7.13
N GLU A 126 13.56 -4.84 -7.76
CA GLU A 126 12.88 -5.03 -9.05
C GLU A 126 11.50 -5.67 -8.88
N LEU A 127 10.77 -5.36 -7.81
CA LEU A 127 9.31 -5.36 -7.92
C LEU A 127 8.92 -4.20 -8.86
N ASN A 128 9.30 -4.34 -10.14
CA ASN A 128 8.90 -3.51 -11.26
C ASN A 128 7.38 -3.56 -11.28
N ASN A 129 6.77 -2.58 -10.62
CA ASN A 129 5.34 -2.29 -10.64
C ASN A 129 4.50 -3.58 -10.64
N PRO A 130 4.35 -4.26 -9.48
CA PRO A 130 3.51 -5.45 -9.43
C PRO A 130 2.17 -5.10 -10.07
N GLY A 131 1.66 -6.01 -10.90
CA GLY A 131 0.34 -5.85 -11.50
C GLY A 131 -0.72 -5.32 -10.56
N GLY A 132 -1.85 -4.90 -11.10
CA GLY A 132 -2.99 -4.43 -10.33
C GLY A 132 -3.04 -2.92 -10.22
N PHE A 133 -3.78 -2.43 -9.22
CA PHE A 133 -4.17 -1.02 -9.15
C PHE A 133 -3.00 -0.11 -8.79
N ASN A 134 -2.59 0.73 -9.74
CA ASN A 134 -1.48 1.66 -9.56
C ASN A 134 -2.01 3.10 -9.57
N PRO A 135 -1.98 3.83 -8.43
CA PRO A 135 -2.42 5.23 -8.33
C PRO A 135 -1.61 6.25 -9.16
N SER A 136 -0.51 5.84 -9.80
CA SER A 136 0.61 6.67 -10.32
C SER A 136 1.84 6.65 -9.40
N ILE A 137 2.21 5.47 -8.90
CA ILE A 137 3.45 5.22 -8.17
C ILE A 137 4.61 5.42 -9.14
N ASN A 138 5.46 6.43 -8.85
CA ASN A 138 6.68 6.68 -9.61
C ASN A 138 7.85 5.82 -9.10
N GLY A 139 7.67 5.13 -7.98
CA GLY A 139 8.52 4.03 -7.53
C GLY A 139 8.05 3.44 -6.21
N TYR A 140 8.23 2.12 -6.07
CA TYR A 140 8.03 1.37 -4.83
C TYR A 140 9.29 0.54 -4.58
N GLY A 141 9.82 0.61 -3.37
CA GLY A 141 11.00 -0.14 -2.96
C GLY A 141 10.73 -0.91 -1.68
N ASN A 142 11.27 -2.11 -1.60
CA ASN A 142 11.38 -2.88 -0.36
C ASN A 142 12.85 -3.22 -0.13
N LEU A 143 13.31 -3.04 1.10
CA LEU A 143 14.66 -3.35 1.55
C LEU A 143 14.61 -4.04 2.90
N CYS A 144 15.57 -4.93 3.11
CA CYS A 144 15.68 -5.72 4.32
C CYS A 144 17.03 -5.43 4.98
N GLN A 145 17.04 -5.27 6.29
CA GLN A 145 18.31 -5.19 7.01
C GLN A 145 18.90 -6.61 7.12
N GLU A 146 20.21 -6.79 6.90
CA GLU A 146 20.92 -8.08 6.94
C GLU A 146 20.67 -8.87 8.23
N SER A 147 20.49 -8.17 9.36
CA SER A 147 20.17 -8.80 10.65
C SER A 147 18.74 -9.32 10.76
N MET A 148 17.91 -9.07 9.74
CA MET A 148 16.46 -9.32 9.74
C MET A 148 15.74 -8.66 10.91
N ASP A 149 16.25 -7.53 11.42
CA ASP A 149 15.62 -6.80 12.53
C ASP A 149 14.54 -5.83 12.04
N ARG A 150 14.64 -5.35 10.80
CA ARG A 150 13.67 -4.42 10.20
C ARG A 150 13.48 -4.60 8.70
N SER A 151 12.25 -4.33 8.24
CA SER A 151 11.92 -4.15 6.83
C SER A 151 11.63 -2.68 6.58
N ILE A 152 12.05 -2.20 5.41
CA ILE A 152 11.78 -0.85 4.96
C ILE A 152 11.03 -0.95 3.64
N ASN A 153 9.80 -0.46 3.62
CA ASN A 153 9.05 -0.23 2.40
C ASN A 153 9.03 1.26 2.15
N PHE A 154 9.17 1.69 0.92
CA PHE A 154 8.94 3.09 0.58
C PHE A 154 8.26 3.21 -0.76
N ASP A 155 7.42 4.21 -0.87
CA ASP A 155 6.70 4.56 -2.07
C ASP A 155 6.81 6.06 -2.32
N THR A 156 6.76 6.44 -3.58
CA THR A 156 6.61 7.85 -3.96
C THR A 156 5.58 7.98 -5.06
N SER A 157 4.55 8.78 -4.78
CA SER A 157 3.37 8.97 -5.62
C SER A 157 3.13 10.45 -5.87
N LYS A 158 2.38 10.74 -6.93
CA LYS A 158 1.83 12.07 -7.17
C LYS A 158 0.37 12.04 -6.76
N MET A 159 0.05 12.80 -5.72
CA MET A 159 -1.29 12.92 -5.17
C MET A 159 -2.25 13.57 -6.18
N PRO A 160 -3.58 13.38 -6.04
CA PRO A 160 -4.58 14.12 -6.83
C PRO A 160 -4.45 15.65 -6.73
N SER A 161 -3.94 16.17 -5.61
CA SER A 161 -3.63 17.61 -5.45
C SER A 161 -2.50 18.10 -6.38
N GLY A 162 -1.76 17.18 -6.99
CA GLY A 162 -0.58 17.44 -7.81
C GLY A 162 0.73 17.46 -7.00
N GLU A 163 0.66 17.37 -5.68
CA GLU A 163 1.80 17.27 -4.78
C GLU A 163 2.42 15.88 -4.81
N THR A 164 3.71 15.78 -4.49
CA THR A 164 4.42 14.51 -4.35
C THR A 164 4.34 14.06 -2.90
N LEU A 165 3.87 12.83 -2.65
CA LEU A 165 3.97 12.20 -1.35
C LEU A 165 4.98 11.06 -1.43
N THR A 166 5.90 11.05 -0.48
CA THR A 166 6.78 9.93 -0.23
C THR A 166 6.45 9.37 1.15
N THR A 167 6.21 8.07 1.21
CA THR A 167 6.01 7.35 2.47
C THR A 167 7.17 6.37 2.67
N ILE A 168 7.78 6.37 3.84
CA ILE A 168 8.74 5.34 4.26
C ILE A 168 8.15 4.60 5.45
N ARG A 169 7.88 3.31 5.30
CA ARG A 169 7.33 2.42 6.31
C ARG A 169 8.41 1.46 6.82
N VAL A 170 8.64 1.51 8.12
CA VAL A 170 9.63 0.72 8.85
C VAL A 170 8.88 -0.25 9.74
N GLN A 171 9.18 -1.54 9.68
CA GLN A 171 8.56 -2.55 10.54
C GLN A 171 9.63 -3.21 11.41
N SER A 172 9.38 -3.35 12.72
CA SER A 172 10.32 -3.88 13.71
C SER A 172 9.62 -4.51 14.94
N PRO A 173 9.98 -5.71 15.43
CA PRO A 173 10.88 -6.63 14.74
C PRO A 173 10.21 -7.10 13.46
N LEU A 174 11.04 -7.65 12.58
CA LEU A 174 10.58 -8.14 11.29
C LEU A 174 9.47 -9.17 11.44
N ASP A 175 8.39 -9.00 10.67
CA ASP A 175 7.59 -10.16 10.29
C ASP A 175 8.48 -11.04 9.40
N ALA A 176 8.78 -12.25 9.88
CA ALA A 176 9.62 -13.22 9.19
C ALA A 176 9.28 -13.27 7.69
N TYR A 177 8.00 -13.15 7.34
CA TYR A 177 7.52 -13.29 5.97
C TYR A 177 8.19 -12.37 4.94
N MET A 178 8.56 -11.13 5.28
CA MET A 178 9.06 -10.17 4.28
C MET A 178 10.53 -10.35 3.91
N CYS A 179 11.40 -10.68 4.88
CA CYS A 179 12.85 -10.74 4.66
C CYS A 179 13.47 -12.12 4.91
N THR A 180 12.75 -13.08 5.52
CA THR A 180 13.26 -14.46 5.65
C THR A 180 13.00 -15.31 4.40
N MET A 181 12.40 -14.74 3.35
CA MET A 181 12.34 -15.37 2.04
C MET A 181 13.73 -15.27 1.39
N ASP A 182 14.67 -16.09 1.84
CA ASP A 182 15.99 -16.37 1.23
C ASP A 182 15.81 -16.88 -0.22
N GLY A 183 15.33 -16.03 -1.13
CA GLY A 183 14.93 -16.42 -2.48
C GLY A 183 13.81 -17.46 -2.57
N GLN A 184 13.15 -17.82 -1.46
CA GLN A 184 12.05 -18.79 -1.42
C GLN A 184 10.68 -18.14 -1.34
N VAL A 185 10.47 -17.01 -2.04
CA VAL A 185 9.14 -16.83 -2.62
C VAL A 185 8.98 -18.08 -3.51
N PRO A 186 8.09 -19.03 -3.20
CA PRO A 186 7.99 -20.24 -4.01
C PRO A 186 7.91 -19.82 -5.48
N ASP A 187 8.65 -20.47 -6.39
CA ASP A 187 8.64 -20.15 -7.84
C ASP A 187 7.20 -20.06 -8.42
N VAL A 188 6.23 -20.58 -7.68
CA VAL A 188 4.79 -20.55 -7.93
C VAL A 188 4.18 -19.15 -7.78
N ILE A 189 4.73 -18.27 -6.93
CA ILE A 189 4.11 -16.99 -6.55
C ILE A 189 4.51 -15.84 -7.49
N ASP A 190 5.77 -15.80 -7.95
CA ASP A 190 6.27 -14.77 -8.88
C ASP A 190 5.41 -14.66 -10.16
N PRO A 191 5.13 -15.76 -10.90
CA PRO A 191 4.39 -15.67 -12.15
C PRO A 191 2.94 -15.19 -11.97
N MET A 192 2.34 -15.39 -10.80
CA MET A 192 0.97 -14.95 -10.54
C MET A 192 0.84 -13.42 -10.54
N ARG A 193 1.88 -12.71 -10.08
CA ARG A 193 1.87 -11.24 -10.02
C ARG A 193 2.12 -10.63 -11.39
N ASP A 194 2.97 -11.27 -12.20
CA ASP A 194 3.32 -10.83 -13.55
C ASP A 194 2.17 -10.94 -14.53
N VAL A 195 1.20 -11.84 -14.25
CA VAL A 195 0.01 -12.04 -15.07
C VAL A 195 -0.96 -10.86 -14.97
N ILE A 196 -1.08 -10.25 -13.79
CA ILE A 196 -1.96 -9.09 -13.61
C ILE A 196 -1.29 -7.87 -14.27
N PRO A 197 -1.93 -7.18 -15.22
CA PRO A 197 -1.35 -5.96 -15.79
C PRO A 197 -1.41 -4.82 -14.77
N SER A 198 -0.55 -3.81 -14.92
CA SER A 198 -0.72 -2.56 -14.16
C SER A 198 -1.99 -1.84 -14.63
N LEU A 199 -2.87 -1.53 -13.69
CA LEU A 199 -4.18 -0.93 -13.90
C LEU A 199 -4.18 0.50 -13.36
N THR A 200 -4.31 1.47 -14.26
CA THR A 200 -4.45 2.88 -13.91
C THR A 200 -5.91 3.23 -13.61
N PRO A 201 -6.20 4.16 -12.69
CA PRO A 201 -7.55 4.66 -12.48
C PRO A 201 -8.15 5.22 -13.77
N PRO A 202 -9.38 4.84 -14.14
CA PRO A 202 -10.12 5.51 -15.20
C PRO A 202 -10.28 7.02 -14.91
N ALA A 203 -10.50 7.82 -15.95
CA ALA A 203 -10.70 9.26 -15.79
C ALA A 203 -11.87 9.54 -14.83
N GLY A 204 -11.64 10.35 -13.79
CA GLY A 204 -12.66 10.63 -12.76
C GLY A 204 -12.68 9.65 -11.59
N VAL A 205 -11.78 8.68 -11.57
CA VAL A 205 -11.54 7.77 -10.45
C VAL A 205 -10.19 8.12 -9.81
N SER A 206 -10.15 8.16 -8.49
CA SER A 206 -8.90 8.23 -7.72
C SER A 206 -8.75 6.97 -6.89
N ILE A 207 -7.52 6.45 -6.77
CA ILE A 207 -7.22 5.41 -5.77
C ILE A 207 -6.83 6.13 -4.47
N ASP A 208 -7.41 5.69 -3.37
CA ASP A 208 -7.02 6.12 -2.05
C ASP A 208 -5.74 5.39 -1.60
N GLU A 209 -4.62 6.09 -1.65
CA GLU A 209 -3.26 5.53 -1.49
C GLU A 209 -3.03 4.89 -0.11
N GLY A 210 -3.76 5.33 0.93
CA GLY A 210 -3.65 4.75 2.26
C GLY A 210 -4.33 3.38 2.42
N ASN A 211 -5.16 2.97 1.45
CA ASN A 211 -5.99 1.76 1.50
C ASN A 211 -5.83 0.85 0.27
N SER A 212 -4.79 1.06 -0.54
CA SER A 212 -4.43 0.07 -1.55
C SER A 212 -3.77 -1.12 -0.85
N SER A 213 -4.38 -2.31 -0.95
CA SER A 213 -3.77 -3.51 -0.40
C SER A 213 -2.69 -3.99 -1.35
N GLY A 214 -1.53 -4.33 -0.78
CA GLY A 214 -0.54 -5.13 -1.50
C GLY A 214 -1.14 -6.48 -1.90
N ALA A 215 -0.44 -7.20 -2.79
CA ALA A 215 -0.83 -8.54 -3.19
C ALA A 215 -1.07 -9.44 -1.96
N SER A 216 -2.31 -9.87 -1.79
CA SER A 216 -2.76 -10.79 -0.75
C SER A 216 -2.81 -12.20 -1.32
N TYR A 217 -2.19 -13.15 -0.61
CA TYR A 217 -2.13 -14.55 -1.01
C TYR A 217 -3.26 -15.35 -0.34
N TYR A 218 -4.17 -15.88 -1.14
CA TYR A 218 -5.21 -16.79 -0.66
C TYR A 218 -4.76 -18.24 -0.88
N GLY A 219 -3.71 -18.64 -0.15
CA GLY A 219 -3.04 -19.93 -0.32
C GLY A 219 -2.08 -19.98 -1.52
N PRO A 220 -1.55 -21.16 -1.87
CA PRO A 220 -0.48 -21.29 -2.87
C PRO A 220 -0.93 -21.12 -4.33
N GLN A 221 -2.21 -20.82 -4.58
CA GLN A 221 -2.82 -20.88 -5.91
C GLN A 221 -3.63 -19.64 -6.27
N MET A 222 -3.63 -18.59 -5.45
CA MET A 222 -4.39 -17.38 -5.73
C MET A 222 -3.69 -16.13 -5.20
N VAL A 223 -3.62 -15.12 -6.06
CA VAL A 223 -3.17 -13.77 -5.72
C VAL A 223 -4.33 -12.82 -5.94
N GLY A 224 -4.62 -11.98 -4.95
CA GLY A 224 -5.59 -10.90 -5.04
C GLY A 224 -4.92 -9.56 -4.76
N ILE A 225 -5.35 -8.52 -5.45
CA ILE A 225 -4.89 -7.14 -5.28
C ILE A 225 -6.15 -6.28 -5.18
N SER A 226 -6.25 -5.45 -4.16
CA SER A 226 -7.39 -4.55 -4.01
C SER A 226 -6.97 -3.10 -3.84
N ALA A 227 -7.86 -2.21 -4.26
CA ALA A 227 -7.72 -0.78 -4.07
C ALA A 227 -9.03 -0.18 -3.61
N HIS A 228 -8.93 0.83 -2.75
CA HIS A 228 -10.04 1.71 -2.43
C HIS A 228 -10.12 2.81 -3.50
N LEU A 229 -11.28 2.93 -4.13
CA LEU A 229 -11.55 3.89 -5.21
C LEU A 229 -12.52 4.95 -4.72
N VAL A 230 -12.18 6.21 -4.96
CA VAL A 230 -13.02 7.38 -4.70
C VAL A 230 -13.47 7.97 -6.05
N THR A 231 -14.78 8.05 -6.27
CA THR A 231 -15.33 8.56 -7.54
C THR A 231 -16.80 8.98 -7.40
N ASP A 232 -17.25 9.89 -8.28
CA ASP A 232 -18.67 10.21 -8.47
C ASP A 232 -19.28 9.42 -9.66
N LEU A 233 -18.51 8.54 -10.29
CA LEU A 233 -18.94 7.77 -11.45
C LEU A 233 -19.81 6.57 -11.03
N PRO A 234 -20.78 6.15 -11.86
CA PRO A 234 -21.50 4.91 -11.63
C PRO A 234 -20.56 3.71 -11.76
N VAL A 235 -20.86 2.63 -11.02
CA VAL A 235 -20.06 1.38 -11.02
C VAL A 235 -19.81 0.85 -12.43
N SER A 236 -20.79 0.96 -13.34
CA SER A 236 -20.66 0.52 -14.73
C SER A 236 -19.54 1.24 -15.49
N ASP A 237 -19.36 2.54 -15.24
CA ASP A 237 -18.37 3.34 -15.95
C ASP A 237 -16.97 3.08 -15.40
N VAL A 238 -16.85 2.91 -14.08
CA VAL A 238 -15.62 2.49 -13.41
C VAL A 238 -15.21 1.09 -13.90
N ALA A 239 -16.15 0.14 -13.94
CA ALA A 239 -15.92 -1.22 -14.42
C ALA A 239 -15.41 -1.19 -15.87
N ALA A 240 -16.14 -0.56 -16.78
CA ALA A 240 -15.78 -0.48 -18.20
C ALA A 240 -14.36 0.09 -18.41
N GLY A 241 -13.95 1.06 -17.60
CA GLY A 241 -12.60 1.64 -17.67
C GLY A 241 -11.48 0.66 -17.30
N TYR A 242 -11.69 -0.23 -16.33
CA TYR A 242 -10.73 -1.28 -15.97
C TYR A 242 -10.82 -2.48 -16.91
N GLU A 243 -12.02 -2.88 -17.33
CA GLU A 243 -12.24 -3.97 -18.29
C GLU A 243 -11.53 -3.68 -19.62
N ALA A 244 -11.61 -2.44 -20.11
CA ALA A 244 -10.89 -2.02 -21.32
C ALA A 244 -9.35 -2.14 -21.17
N GLN A 245 -8.80 -1.94 -19.97
CA GLN A 245 -7.37 -2.11 -19.71
C GLN A 245 -6.98 -3.59 -19.68
N LEU A 246 -7.82 -4.46 -19.11
CA LEU A 246 -7.61 -5.91 -19.13
C LEU A 246 -7.65 -6.45 -20.57
N GLU A 247 -8.64 -6.05 -21.36
CA GLU A 247 -8.72 -6.42 -22.78
C GLU A 247 -7.50 -5.95 -23.57
N ALA A 248 -7.05 -4.70 -23.34
CA ALA A 248 -5.84 -4.16 -23.97
C ALA A 248 -4.57 -4.92 -23.57
N ALA A 249 -4.55 -5.51 -22.37
CA ALA A 249 -3.48 -6.39 -21.88
C ALA A 249 -3.60 -7.84 -22.37
N GLY A 250 -4.54 -8.14 -23.27
CA GLY A 250 -4.72 -9.47 -23.87
C GLY A 250 -5.62 -10.42 -23.08
N TRP A 251 -6.31 -9.92 -22.05
CA TRP A 251 -7.26 -10.71 -21.29
C TRP A 251 -8.58 -10.86 -22.06
N THR A 252 -9.22 -12.02 -21.95
CA THR A 252 -10.50 -12.30 -22.60
C THR A 252 -11.60 -12.47 -21.55
N GLN A 253 -12.63 -11.64 -21.62
CA GLN A 253 -13.78 -11.74 -20.72
C GLN A 253 -14.59 -13.01 -21.04
N THR A 254 -14.91 -13.80 -20.01
CA THR A 254 -15.70 -15.03 -20.13
C THR A 254 -17.09 -14.91 -19.50
N LEU A 255 -17.24 -14.07 -18.48
CA LEU A 255 -18.51 -13.80 -17.81
C LEU A 255 -18.51 -12.35 -17.30
N SER A 256 -19.68 -11.73 -17.27
CA SER A 256 -19.89 -10.43 -16.65
C SER A 256 -21.25 -10.42 -15.97
N ASP A 257 -21.28 -9.93 -14.73
CA ASP A 257 -22.48 -9.64 -13.97
C ASP A 257 -22.33 -8.28 -13.30
N SER A 258 -23.34 -7.43 -13.42
CA SER A 258 -23.30 -6.07 -12.88
C SER A 258 -24.66 -5.64 -12.35
N SER A 259 -24.61 -4.85 -11.29
CA SER A 259 -25.74 -4.16 -10.69
C SER A 259 -25.40 -2.67 -10.55
N GLU A 260 -26.33 -1.89 -9.99
CA GLU A 260 -26.07 -0.48 -9.67
C GLU A 260 -24.92 -0.29 -8.67
N LEU A 261 -24.69 -1.27 -7.79
CA LEU A 261 -23.74 -1.15 -6.68
C LEU A 261 -22.51 -2.05 -6.81
N THR A 262 -22.54 -3.03 -7.70
CA THR A 262 -21.48 -4.04 -7.82
C THR A 262 -21.22 -4.40 -9.27
N SER A 263 -19.97 -4.72 -9.60
CA SER A 263 -19.63 -5.38 -10.86
C SER A 263 -18.70 -6.56 -10.57
N VAL A 264 -18.90 -7.68 -11.26
CA VAL A 264 -18.00 -8.84 -11.21
C VAL A 264 -17.82 -9.36 -12.63
N THR A 265 -16.57 -9.44 -13.08
CA THR A 265 -16.22 -9.98 -14.39
C THR A 265 -15.16 -11.07 -14.26
N HIS A 266 -15.32 -12.12 -15.07
CA HIS A 266 -14.41 -13.25 -15.12
C HIS A 266 -13.60 -13.20 -16.40
N TRP A 267 -12.35 -13.59 -16.30
CA TRP A 267 -11.37 -13.43 -17.37
C TRP A 267 -10.50 -14.67 -17.52
N THR A 268 -9.98 -14.84 -18.73
CA THR A 268 -8.89 -15.76 -19.02
C THR A 268 -7.74 -15.00 -19.67
N THR A 269 -6.51 -15.47 -19.42
CA THR A 269 -5.31 -15.00 -20.12
C THR A 269 -4.27 -16.12 -20.20
N THR A 270 -3.20 -15.90 -20.94
CA THR A 270 -2.08 -16.83 -21.08
C THR A 270 -0.78 -16.06 -20.85
N ASP A 271 0.09 -16.57 -19.98
CA ASP A 271 1.38 -15.92 -19.74
C ASP A 271 2.41 -16.23 -20.85
N GLU A 272 3.62 -15.68 -20.71
CA GLU A 272 4.70 -15.88 -21.68
C GLU A 272 5.16 -17.35 -21.80
N LYS A 273 4.86 -18.20 -20.81
CA LYS A 273 5.20 -19.63 -20.80
C LYS A 273 4.11 -20.48 -21.44
N GLY A 274 2.96 -19.89 -21.76
CA GLY A 274 1.81 -20.61 -22.33
C GLY A 274 0.88 -21.19 -21.27
N ASP A 275 1.07 -20.86 -19.99
CA ASP A 275 0.20 -21.32 -18.91
C ASP A 275 -1.09 -20.49 -18.91
N GLU A 276 -2.24 -21.16 -18.78
CA GLU A 276 -3.55 -20.51 -18.75
C GLU A 276 -3.90 -20.05 -17.33
N TRP A 277 -4.43 -18.83 -17.24
CA TRP A 277 -4.81 -18.18 -15.99
C TRP A 277 -6.28 -17.79 -16.01
N LEU A 278 -6.95 -17.98 -14.87
CA LEU A 278 -8.29 -17.50 -14.61
C LEU A 278 -8.20 -16.26 -13.72
N GLY A 279 -8.97 -15.23 -14.03
CA GLY A 279 -9.06 -14.05 -13.19
C GLY A 279 -10.48 -13.59 -12.91
N ILE A 280 -10.62 -12.87 -11.80
CA ILE A 280 -11.87 -12.25 -11.37
C ILE A 280 -11.55 -10.80 -11.03
N PHE A 281 -12.20 -9.88 -11.72
CA PHE A 281 -12.24 -8.47 -11.36
C PHE A 281 -13.59 -8.18 -10.70
N SER A 282 -13.58 -7.43 -9.61
CA SER A 282 -14.80 -7.01 -8.93
C SER A 282 -14.73 -5.59 -8.39
N LEU A 283 -15.89 -4.93 -8.39
CA LEU A 283 -16.16 -3.66 -7.74
C LEU A 283 -17.31 -3.89 -6.76
N MET A 284 -17.11 -3.46 -5.51
CA MET A 284 -18.10 -3.56 -4.45
C MET A 284 -18.11 -2.27 -3.63
N PRO A 285 -19.23 -1.87 -3.01
CA PRO A 285 -19.26 -0.67 -2.19
C PRO A 285 -18.28 -0.76 -1.03
N TRP A 286 -17.60 0.35 -0.73
CA TRP A 286 -16.77 0.45 0.45
C TRP A 286 -17.65 0.56 1.71
N PRO A 287 -17.33 -0.13 2.82
CA PRO A 287 -18.10 0.02 4.05
C PRO A 287 -18.01 1.45 4.60
N GLY A 288 -19.14 2.15 4.67
CA GLY A 288 -19.25 3.46 5.32
C GLY A 288 -19.47 4.64 4.38
N ASP A 289 -19.17 4.48 3.09
CA ASP A 289 -19.50 5.47 2.07
C ASP A 289 -20.06 4.79 0.80
N ALA A 290 -21.19 5.27 0.32
CA ALA A 290 -21.87 4.69 -0.84
C ALA A 290 -21.31 5.17 -2.18
N SER A 291 -20.50 6.25 -2.19
CA SER A 291 -19.78 6.71 -3.38
C SER A 291 -18.45 6.03 -3.61
N ASP A 292 -17.95 5.29 -2.62
CA ASP A 292 -16.63 4.70 -2.66
C ASP A 292 -16.72 3.20 -2.96
N PHE A 293 -15.70 2.66 -3.63
CA PHE A 293 -15.67 1.27 -4.04
C PHE A 293 -14.38 0.58 -3.62
N MET A 294 -14.50 -0.68 -3.19
CA MET A 294 -13.37 -1.60 -3.22
C MET A 294 -13.30 -2.23 -4.60
N ALA A 295 -12.21 -1.97 -5.32
CA ALA A 295 -11.83 -2.74 -6.49
C ALA A 295 -10.94 -3.91 -6.08
N ASN A 296 -11.15 -5.08 -6.67
CA ASN A 296 -10.31 -6.25 -6.46
C ASN A 296 -10.05 -6.94 -7.79
N ILE A 297 -8.81 -7.31 -8.05
CA ILE A 297 -8.45 -8.25 -9.11
C ILE A 297 -7.75 -9.44 -8.49
N SER A 298 -8.18 -10.64 -8.85
CA SER A 298 -7.57 -11.87 -8.37
C SER A 298 -7.35 -12.85 -9.50
N VAL A 299 -6.30 -13.65 -9.39
CA VAL A 299 -5.88 -14.61 -10.40
C VAL A 299 -5.51 -15.94 -9.80
N MET A 300 -5.73 -17.01 -10.56
CA MET A 300 -5.33 -18.37 -10.23
C MET A 300 -4.99 -19.16 -11.50
N PRO A 301 -4.11 -20.16 -11.44
CA PRO A 301 -3.88 -21.05 -12.57
C PRO A 301 -5.16 -21.76 -13.00
N ALA A 302 -5.36 -21.96 -14.29
CA ALA A 302 -6.45 -22.80 -14.79
C ALA A 302 -6.23 -24.26 -14.35
N PRO A 303 -7.31 -25.02 -14.06
CA PRO A 303 -7.20 -26.44 -13.73
C PRO A 303 -6.54 -27.22 -14.87
N GLN A 304 -5.50 -28.00 -14.57
CA GLN A 304 -4.93 -28.95 -15.53
C GLN A 304 -5.91 -30.12 -15.72
N GLY A 305 -6.35 -30.33 -16.96
CA GLY A 305 -7.26 -31.41 -17.36
C GLY A 305 -6.64 -32.79 -17.39
#